data_AF-A0A7X3TZV6-F1
#
_entry.id   AF-A0A7X3TZV6-F1
#
_cell.length_a   1.000
_cell.length_b   1.000
_cell.length_c   1.000
_cell.angle_alpha   90.00
_cell.angle_beta   90.00
_cell.angle_gamma   90.00
#
_symmetry.space_group_name_H-M   'P 1'
#
loop_
_entity.id
_entity.type
_entity.pdbx_description
1 polymer ?
#
loop_
_entity_poly.entity_id
_entity_poly.type
_entity_poly.pdbx_seq_one_letter_code
_entity_poly.pdbx_strand_id
1 'polypeptide(L)'
;MGRPRRRNWRMPDALVLLLLLIVLAQLATYFLPAGEFERDGRQVVRGTYHPVEADPLPPLAFLTAIPAGLAAAQDIIFFVFIAGGVIAVVRATGAVDALIGAALRRLASRPALLIGGKVLLFAQGSNTVG
;
A
#
# COMPACT_ATOMS: atom_id res chain seq x y z
N MET A 1 22.52 -2.24 -43.61
CA MET A 1 21.81 -3.16 -42.69
C MET A 1 21.34 -2.38 -41.46
N GLY A 2 20.05 -2.05 -41.37
CA GLY A 2 19.48 -1.30 -40.24
C GLY A 2 19.23 -2.21 -39.04
N ARG A 3 19.73 -1.83 -37.86
CA ARG A 3 19.48 -2.57 -36.62
C ARG A 3 17.98 -2.52 -36.24
N PRO A 4 17.35 -3.61 -35.82
CA PRO A 4 15.95 -3.60 -35.39
C PRO A 4 15.80 -2.75 -34.12
N ARG A 5 14.89 -1.77 -34.14
CA ARG A 5 14.55 -0.94 -32.99
C ARG A 5 13.92 -1.83 -31.91
N ARG A 6 14.60 -2.02 -30.79
CA ARG A 6 14.03 -2.68 -29.60
C ARG A 6 12.85 -1.84 -29.11
N ARG A 7 11.65 -2.41 -29.16
CA ARG A 7 10.42 -1.80 -28.63
C ARG A 7 10.60 -1.67 -27.12
N ASN A 8 10.81 -0.46 -26.63
CA ASN A 8 11.02 -0.19 -25.21
C ASN A 8 9.68 -0.27 -24.49
N TRP A 9 9.31 -1.46 -24.00
CA TRP A 9 8.15 -1.66 -23.15
C TRP A 9 8.43 -0.98 -21.81
N ARG A 10 7.93 0.25 -21.66
CA ARG A 10 7.85 0.91 -20.36
C ARG A 10 6.67 0.29 -19.63
N MET A 11 6.93 -0.35 -18.49
CA MET A 11 5.84 -0.83 -17.64
C MET A 11 4.90 0.34 -17.32
N PRO A 12 3.58 0.15 -17.40
CA PRO A 12 2.63 1.18 -17.01
C PRO A 12 2.89 1.60 -15.57
N ASP A 13 2.68 2.88 -15.27
CA ASP A 13 2.70 3.38 -13.90
C ASP A 13 1.71 2.60 -13.01
N ALA A 14 1.97 2.53 -11.70
CA ALA A 14 1.12 1.81 -10.75
C ALA A 14 -0.36 2.22 -10.84
N LEU A 15 -0.65 3.51 -11.05
CA LEU A 15 -2.03 4.00 -11.20
C LEU A 15 -2.70 3.49 -12.48
N VAL A 16 -1.94 3.43 -13.58
CA VAL A 16 -2.44 2.90 -14.87
C VAL A 16 -2.70 1.41 -14.76
N LEU A 17 -1.81 0.68 -14.09
CA LEU A 17 -1.98 -0.74 -13.82
C LEU A 17 -3.22 -1.02 -12.97
N LEU A 18 -3.44 -0.23 -11.92
CA LEU A 18 -4.62 -0.34 -11.06
C LEU A 18 -5.91 -0.02 -11.82
N LEU A 19 -5.93 1.03 -12.64
CA LEU A 19 -7.06 1.36 -13.51
C LEU A 19 -7.39 0.20 -14.46
N LEU A 20 -6.37 -0.37 -15.11
CA LEU A 20 -6.51 -1.52 -15.99
C LEU A 20 -7.10 -2.71 -15.24
N LEU A 21 -6.62 -2.99 -14.02
CA LEU A 21 -7.14 -4.07 -13.18
C LEU A 21 -8.62 -3.87 -12.85
N ILE A 22 -9.06 -2.65 -12.50
CA ILE A 22 -10.47 -2.35 -12.21
C ILE A 22 -11.34 -2.57 -13.45
N VAL A 23 -10.90 -2.09 -14.63
CA VAL A 23 -11.64 -2.29 -15.88
C VAL A 23 -11.72 -3.78 -16.23
N LEU A 24 -10.63 -4.54 -16.06
CA LEU A 24 -10.62 -5.98 -16.28
C LEU A 24 -11.53 -6.72 -15.30
N ALA A 25 -11.56 -6.30 -14.03
CA ALA A 25 -12.47 -6.86 -13.03
C ALA A 25 -13.94 -6.61 -13.40
N GLN A 26 -14.28 -5.39 -13.81
CA GLN A 26 -15.63 -5.03 -14.30
C GLN A 26 -16.05 -5.91 -15.49
N LEU A 27 -15.14 -6.11 -16.46
CA LEU A 27 -15.41 -6.96 -17.61
C LEU A 27 -15.61 -8.43 -17.18
N ALA A 28 -14.81 -8.92 -16.23
CA ALA A 28 -14.95 -10.27 -15.70
C ALA A 28 -16.31 -10.48 -14.99
N THR A 29 -16.86 -9.45 -14.34
CA THR A 29 -18.19 -9.52 -13.70
C THR A 29 -19.34 -9.77 -14.69
N TYR A 30 -19.18 -9.43 -15.97
CA TYR A 30 -20.20 -9.78 -16.98
C TYR A 30 -20.17 -11.25 -17.38
N PHE A 31 -19.05 -11.94 -17.20
CA PHE A 31 -18.90 -13.37 -17.54
C PHE A 31 -19.11 -14.28 -16.34
N LEU A 32 -18.87 -13.80 -15.12
CA LEU A 32 -19.00 -14.57 -13.89
C LEU A 32 -20.29 -14.19 -13.14
N PRO A 33 -21.28 -15.10 -13.03
CA PRO A 33 -22.47 -14.84 -12.23
C PRO A 33 -22.14 -14.77 -10.74
N ALA A 34 -22.86 -13.92 -10.01
CA ALA A 34 -22.81 -13.91 -8.56
C ALA A 34 -23.38 -15.22 -8.01
N GLY A 35 -22.75 -15.76 -6.97
CA GLY A 35 -23.28 -16.93 -6.29
C GLY A 35 -22.88 -16.93 -4.83
N GLU A 36 -23.74 -17.54 -4.02
CA GLU A 36 -23.58 -17.60 -2.59
C GLU A 36 -23.64 -19.05 -2.10
N PHE A 37 -23.05 -19.27 -0.94
CA PHE A 37 -23.15 -20.53 -0.22
C PHE A 37 -23.97 -20.28 1.03
N GLU A 38 -24.86 -21.22 1.34
CA GLU A 38 -25.61 -21.16 2.58
C GLU A 38 -24.68 -21.30 3.78
N ARG A 39 -24.91 -20.47 4.81
CA ARG A 39 -24.10 -20.43 6.01
C ARG A 39 -24.93 -20.90 7.19
N ASP A 40 -24.41 -21.88 7.92
CA ASP A 40 -24.91 -22.25 9.24
C ASP A 40 -23.98 -21.61 10.29
N GLY A 41 -24.41 -20.47 10.82
CA GLY A 41 -23.59 -19.61 11.67
C GLY A 41 -22.34 -19.08 10.95
N ARG A 42 -21.16 -19.57 11.34
CA ARG A 42 -19.87 -19.20 10.72
C ARG A 42 -19.34 -20.25 9.73
N GLN A 43 -20.02 -21.39 9.59
CA GLN A 43 -19.57 -22.46 8.71
C GLN A 43 -20.34 -22.44 7.39
N VAL A 44 -19.59 -22.65 6.30
CA VAL A 44 -20.14 -22.71 4.95
C VAL A 44 -20.59 -24.13 4.67
N VAL A 45 -21.85 -24.32 4.31
CA VAL A 45 -22.40 -25.65 4.01
C VAL A 45 -21.86 -26.10 2.64
N ARG A 46 -21.28 -27.30 2.57
CA ARG A 46 -20.70 -27.82 1.32
C ARG A 46 -21.81 -28.25 0.37
N GLY A 47 -21.69 -27.87 -0.90
CA GLY A 47 -22.61 -28.29 -1.96
C GLY A 47 -23.88 -27.43 -2.12
N THR A 48 -24.05 -26.38 -1.31
CA THR A 48 -25.20 -25.46 -1.36
C THR A 48 -24.93 -24.19 -2.18
N TYR A 49 -23.99 -24.26 -3.12
CA TYR A 49 -23.74 -23.15 -4.05
C TYR A 49 -24.99 -22.92 -4.88
N HIS A 50 -25.52 -21.72 -4.83
CA HIS A 50 -26.60 -21.29 -5.70
C HIS A 50 -26.27 -19.93 -6.31
N PRO A 51 -26.55 -19.74 -7.62
CA PRO A 51 -26.43 -18.43 -8.24
C PRO A 51 -27.47 -17.50 -7.61
N VAL A 52 -27.05 -16.27 -7.34
CA VAL A 52 -27.93 -15.22 -6.81
C VAL A 52 -28.21 -14.24 -7.94
N GLU A 53 -29.45 -13.75 -8.02
CA GLU A 53 -29.80 -12.67 -8.94
C GLU A 53 -29.03 -11.40 -8.53
N ALA A 54 -28.06 -11.03 -9.36
CA ALA A 54 -27.33 -9.79 -9.25
C ALA A 54 -27.50 -9.00 -10.55
N ASP A 55 -27.96 -7.76 -10.43
CA ASP A 55 -28.06 -6.87 -11.58
C ASP A 55 -26.66 -6.61 -12.17
N PRO A 56 -26.49 -6.66 -13.50
CA PRO A 56 -25.22 -6.35 -14.13
C PRO A 56 -24.77 -4.94 -13.76
N LEU A 57 -23.50 -4.78 -13.39
CA LEU A 57 -22.96 -3.46 -13.06
C LEU A 57 -23.08 -2.53 -14.28
N PRO A 58 -23.41 -1.24 -14.08
CA PRO A 58 -23.49 -0.29 -15.18
C PRO A 58 -22.10 -0.12 -15.86
N PRO A 59 -22.04 0.19 -17.16
CA PRO A 59 -20.77 0.27 -17.91
C PRO A 59 -19.74 1.25 -17.35
N LEU A 60 -20.19 2.25 -16.58
CA LEU A 60 -19.35 3.28 -15.96
C LEU A 60 -19.06 3.02 -14.46
N ALA A 61 -19.42 1.86 -13.92
CA ALA A 61 -19.21 1.51 -12.50
C ALA A 61 -17.72 1.50 -12.09
N PHE A 62 -16.81 1.23 -13.02
CA PHE A 62 -15.37 1.28 -12.75
C PHE A 62 -14.90 2.68 -12.30
N LEU A 63 -15.59 3.75 -12.72
CA LEU A 63 -15.28 5.12 -12.29
C LEU A 63 -15.66 5.34 -10.83
N THR A 64 -16.77 4.77 -10.36
CA THR A 64 -17.21 4.88 -8.96
C THR A 64 -16.40 3.97 -8.03
N ALA A 65 -15.80 2.90 -8.56
CA ALA A 65 -14.90 2.03 -7.81
C ALA A 65 -13.66 2.77 -7.28
N ILE A 66 -13.16 3.80 -7.98
CA ILE A 66 -11.98 4.56 -7.57
C ILE A 66 -12.26 5.39 -6.30
N PRO A 67 -13.29 6.27 -6.24
CA PRO A 67 -13.67 6.94 -5.00
C PRO A 67 -14.02 5.98 -3.86
N ALA A 68 -14.70 4.86 -4.16
CA ALA A 68 -15.06 3.87 -3.15
C ALA A 68 -13.82 3.21 -2.54
N GLY A 69 -12.83 2.86 -3.36
CA GLY A 69 -11.53 2.34 -2.89
C GLY A 69 -10.77 3.37 -2.06
N LEU A 70 -10.81 4.64 -2.44
CA LEU A 70 -10.20 5.73 -1.67
C LEU A 70 -10.86 5.90 -0.30
N ALA A 71 -12.19 5.81 -0.24
CA ALA A 71 -12.96 5.85 1.01
C ALA A 71 -12.64 4.63 1.91
N ALA A 72 -12.51 3.44 1.35
CA ALA A 72 -12.10 2.25 2.10
C ALA A 72 -10.66 2.36 2.65
N ALA A 73 -9.78 3.08 1.96
CA ALA A 73 -8.40 3.31 2.37
C ALA A 73 -8.20 4.58 3.21
N GLN A 74 -9.28 5.30 3.56
CA GLN A 74 -9.21 6.65 4.15
C GLN A 74 -8.34 6.68 5.41
N ASP A 75 -8.45 5.68 6.29
CA ASP A 75 -7.74 5.66 7.57
C ASP A 75 -6.22 5.64 7.37
N ILE A 76 -5.74 4.84 6.40
CA ILE A 76 -4.32 4.75 6.06
C ILE A 76 -3.85 6.04 5.39
N ILE A 77 -4.66 6.59 4.47
CA ILE A 77 -4.34 7.84 3.78
C ILE A 77 -4.17 8.97 4.80
N PHE A 78 -5.16 9.19 5.67
CA PHE A 78 -5.09 10.22 6.69
C PHE A 78 -3.94 10.00 7.66
N PHE A 79 -3.70 8.76 8.08
CA PHE A 79 -2.56 8.43 8.94
C PHE A 79 -1.22 8.81 8.29
N VAL A 80 -0.99 8.41 7.05
CA VAL A 80 0.26 8.72 6.32
C VAL A 80 0.39 10.23 6.08
N PHE A 81 -0.70 10.92 5.77
CA PHE A 81 -0.69 12.39 5.61
C PHE A 81 -0.30 13.10 6.90
N ILE A 82 -0.90 12.74 8.04
CA ILE A 82 -0.59 13.34 9.34
C ILE A 82 0.85 13.00 9.74
N ALA A 83 1.26 11.74 9.63
CA ALA A 83 2.62 11.31 9.97
C ALA A 83 3.66 12.03 9.10
N GLY A 84 3.43 12.11 7.78
CA GLY A 84 4.26 12.85 6.85
C GLY A 84 4.32 14.35 7.18
N GLY A 85 3.18 14.96 7.53
CA GLY A 85 3.09 16.36 7.95
C GLY A 85 3.89 16.65 9.22
N VAL A 86 3.77 15.81 10.25
CA VAL A 86 4.56 15.94 11.50
C VAL A 86 6.05 15.80 11.20
N ILE A 87 6.45 14.79 10.42
CA ILE A 87 7.86 14.60 10.03
C ILE A 87 8.38 15.82 9.25
N ALA A 88 7.57 16.40 8.36
CA ALA A 88 7.93 17.59 7.60
C ALA A 88 8.15 18.81 8.52
N VAL A 89 7.25 19.04 9.50
CA VAL A 89 7.39 20.13 10.47
C VAL A 89 8.64 19.93 11.34
N VAL A 90 8.85 18.73 11.88
CA VAL A 90 10.03 18.40 12.72
C VAL A 90 11.34 18.55 11.96
N ARG A 91 11.34 18.28 10.64
CA ARG A 91 12.49 18.52 9.78
C ARG A 91 12.68 20.01 9.48
N ALA A 92 11.61 20.74 9.22
CA ALA A 92 11.65 22.18 8.95
C ALA A 92 12.18 23.00 10.14
N THR A 93 11.95 22.55 11.38
CA THR A 93 12.51 23.19 12.58
C THR A 93 13.99 22.90 12.80
N GLY A 94 14.61 22.03 12.00
CA GLY A 94 15.99 21.58 12.18
C GLY A 94 16.17 20.70 13.43
N ALA A 95 15.09 20.29 14.10
CA ALA A 95 15.17 19.45 15.30
C ALA A 95 15.86 18.10 15.02
N VAL A 96 15.62 17.52 13.84
CA VAL A 96 16.29 16.30 13.38
C VAL A 96 17.80 16.50 13.29
N ASP A 97 18.24 17.59 12.64
CA ASP A 97 19.66 17.88 12.45
C ASP A 97 20.34 18.23 13.78
N ALA A 98 19.64 18.96 14.66
CA ALA A 98 20.11 19.26 16.02
C ALA A 98 20.25 18.00 16.87
N LEU A 99 19.29 17.06 16.78
CA LEU A 99 19.33 15.77 17.48
C LEU A 99 20.53 14.93 17.02
N ILE A 100 20.71 14.79 15.70
CA ILE A 100 21.85 14.06 15.11
C ILE A 100 23.16 14.72 15.55
N GLY A 101 23.27 16.04 15.43
CA GLY A 101 24.46 16.79 15.84
C GLY A 101 24.77 16.65 17.33
N ALA A 102 23.75 16.70 18.19
CA ALA A 102 23.90 16.49 19.63
C ALA A 102 24.36 15.07 19.96
N ALA A 103 23.78 14.06 19.32
CA ALA A 103 24.17 12.66 19.49
C ALA A 103 25.64 12.43 19.09
N LEU A 104 26.05 12.98 17.94
CA LEU A 104 27.44 12.91 17.46
C LEU A 104 28.40 13.58 18.44
N ARG A 105 28.11 14.80 18.92
CA ARG A 105 28.96 15.49 19.90
C ARG A 105 29.08 14.73 21.22
N ARG A 106 27.99 14.14 21.72
CA ARG A 106 27.97 13.41 23.00
C ARG A 106 28.76 12.11 22.95
N LEU A 107 28.81 11.46 21.80
CA LEU A 107 29.52 10.19 21.60
C LEU A 107 30.84 10.32 20.83
N ALA A 108 31.24 11.53 20.43
CA ALA A 108 32.47 11.81 19.68
C ALA A 108 33.74 11.32 20.39
N SER A 109 33.74 11.26 21.72
CA SER A 109 34.89 10.83 22.52
C SER A 109 35.09 9.31 22.57
N ARG A 110 34.14 8.49 22.06
CA ARG A 110 34.22 7.02 22.08
C ARG A 110 33.66 6.37 20.80
N PRO A 111 34.45 6.27 19.72
CA PRO A 111 33.97 5.72 18.45
C PRO A 111 33.46 4.27 18.51
N ALA A 112 33.97 3.44 19.43
CA ALA A 112 33.44 2.09 19.63
C ALA A 112 31.97 2.08 20.13
N LEU A 113 31.58 3.05 20.96
CA LEU A 113 30.20 3.22 21.43
C LEU A 113 29.27 3.76 20.33
N LEU A 114 29.78 4.56 19.39
CA LEU A 114 29.01 4.98 18.22
C LEU A 114 28.61 3.80 17.34
N ILE A 115 29.54 2.87 17.10
CA ILE A 115 29.29 1.70 16.26
C ILE A 115 28.40 0.71 17.01
N GLY A 116 28.75 0.35 18.24
CA GLY A 116 27.96 -0.59 19.06
C GLY A 116 26.54 -0.09 19.33
N GLY A 117 26.37 1.20 19.62
CA GLY A 117 25.06 1.82 19.85
C GLY A 117 24.17 1.80 18.60
N LYS A 118 24.72 2.11 17.42
CA LYS A 118 23.96 2.05 16.16
C LYS A 118 23.52 0.63 15.82
N VAL A 119 24.38 -0.37 16.04
CA VAL A 119 24.06 -1.77 15.79
C VAL A 119 22.97 -2.27 16.75
N LEU A 120 23.07 -1.94 18.04
CA LEU A 120 22.04 -2.28 19.04
C LEU A 120 20.70 -1.61 18.75
N LEU A 121 20.71 -0.32 18.35
CA LEU A 121 19.49 0.41 17.99
C LEU A 121 18.83 -0.20 16.75
N PHE A 122 19.61 -0.58 15.74
CA PHE A 122 19.11 -1.22 14.52
C PHE A 122 18.56 -2.62 14.81
N ALA A 123 19.23 -3.39 15.67
CA ALA A 123 18.76 -4.71 16.11
C ALA A 123 17.43 -4.60 16.89
N GLN A 124 17.30 -3.63 17.79
CA GLN A 124 16.06 -3.35 18.53
C GLN A 124 14.92 -2.94 17.58
N GLY A 125 15.16 -2.00 16.66
CA GLY A 125 14.17 -1.56 15.69
C GLY A 125 13.70 -2.68 14.76
N SER A 126 14.60 -3.55 14.32
CA SER A 126 14.26 -4.72 13.51
C SER A 126 13.37 -5.72 14.26
N ASN A 127 13.57 -5.89 15.56
CA ASN A 127 12.78 -6.80 16.39
C ASN A 127 11.35 -6.28 16.67
N THR A 128 11.10 -4.97 16.54
CA THR A 128 9.78 -4.39 16.88
C THR A 128 8.85 -4.21 15.68
N VAL A 129 9.41 -4.17 14.46
CA VAL A 129 8.66 -3.95 13.21
C VAL A 129 8.48 -5.25 12.41
N GLY A 130 9.26 -6.29 12.73
CA GLY A 130 9.18 -7.63 12.12
C GLY A 130 8.07 -8.50 12.70
#